data_AF-A0A4Y9SXK2-F1
#
_entry.id   AF-A0A4Y9SXK2-F1
#
_cell.length_a   1.000
_cell.length_b   1.000
_cell.length_c   1.000
_cell.angle_alpha   90.00
_cell.angle_beta   90.00
_cell.angle_gamma   90.00
#
_symmetry.space_group_name_H-M   'P 1'
#
loop_
_entity.id
_entity.type
_entity.pdbx_description
1 polymer ?
#
loop_
_entity_poly.entity_id
_entity_poly.type
_entity_poly.pdbx_seq_one_letter_code
_entity_poly.pdbx_strand_id
1 'polypeptide(L)'
;MEIKHAPVIEYRDFLWIIAQESSGKVGVRNTHSTAQGLFQLLRAQYSLNPNGEASFGNAIEECQGGIRYVRSRYKTAAAAKRFWISHHWY
;
A
#
# COMPACT_ATOMS: atom_id res chain seq x y z
N MET A 1 8.38 12.88 -11.65
CA MET A 1 6.97 12.46 -11.68
C MET A 1 6.31 12.99 -10.43
N GLU A 2 5.55 14.07 -10.56
CA GLU A 2 4.91 14.77 -9.45
C GLU A 2 3.64 14.00 -9.06
N ILE A 3 3.54 13.54 -7.81
CA ILE A 3 2.32 12.90 -7.31
C ILE A 3 1.31 14.03 -7.08
N LYS A 4 0.64 14.47 -8.14
CA LYS A 4 -0.47 15.42 -8.05
C LYS A 4 -1.56 14.78 -7.20
N HIS A 5 -1.98 15.54 -6.18
CA HIS A 5 -2.98 15.21 -5.16
C HIS A 5 -4.01 14.20 -5.67
N ALA A 6 -4.06 13.04 -5.00
CA ALA A 6 -5.10 12.06 -5.26
C ALA A 6 -6.47 12.73 -4.98
N PRO A 7 -7.47 12.61 -5.87
CA PRO A 7 -8.81 13.12 -5.60
C PRO A 7 -9.30 12.58 -4.24
N VAL A 8 -10.08 13.36 -3.47
CA VAL A 8 -10.53 13.01 -2.10
C VAL A 8 -11.10 11.59 -1.95
N ILE A 9 -11.66 11.03 -3.03
CA ILE A 9 -12.17 9.66 -3.10
C ILE A 9 -11.03 8.62 -3.00
N GLU A 10 -9.89 8.83 -3.67
CA GLU A 10 -8.75 7.90 -3.58
C GLU A 10 -8.18 7.82 -2.17
N TYR A 11 -8.16 8.94 -1.43
CA TYR A 11 -7.65 8.97 -0.06
C TYR A 11 -8.41 8.02 0.88
N ARG A 12 -9.75 8.02 0.83
CA ARG A 12 -10.57 7.13 1.68
C ARG A 12 -10.39 5.65 1.33
N ASP A 13 -10.22 5.35 0.05
CA ASP A 13 -10.00 3.98 -0.40
C ASP A 13 -8.59 3.49 -0.01
N PHE A 14 -7.56 4.35 -0.09
CA PHE A 14 -6.24 4.03 0.45
C PHE A 14 -6.27 3.79 1.95
N LEU A 15 -6.96 4.64 2.73
CA LEU A 15 -7.12 4.42 4.18
C LEU A 15 -7.81 3.10 4.48
N TRP A 16 -8.84 2.74 3.70
CA TRP A 16 -9.52 1.46 3.87
C TRP A 16 -8.57 0.27 3.63
N ILE A 17 -7.76 0.32 2.58
CA ILE A 17 -6.76 -0.72 2.26
C ILE A 17 -5.73 -0.82 3.40
N ILE A 18 -5.16 0.31 3.83
CA ILE A 18 -4.19 0.35 4.93
C ILE A 18 -4.78 -0.24 6.22
N ALA A 19 -6.06 0.00 6.49
CA ALA A 19 -6.73 -0.55 7.67
C ALA A 19 -6.80 -2.09 7.61
N GLN A 20 -7.06 -2.68 6.43
CA GLN A 20 -7.08 -4.14 6.27
C GLN A 20 -5.68 -4.74 6.37
N GLU A 21 -4.71 -4.10 5.72
CA GLU A 21 -3.35 -4.65 5.57
C GLU A 21 -2.51 -4.54 6.84
N SER A 22 -2.56 -3.41 7.54
CA SER A 22 -1.68 -3.16 8.69
C SER A 22 -2.38 -2.57 9.91
N SER A 23 -3.70 -2.39 9.84
CA SER A 23 -4.46 -1.60 10.83
C SER A 23 -3.89 -0.17 11.01
N GLY A 24 -3.26 0.39 9.97
CA GLY A 24 -2.62 1.70 10.03
C GLY A 24 -1.27 1.75 10.75
N LYS A 25 -0.70 0.61 11.12
CA LYS A 25 0.61 0.54 11.78
C LYS A 25 1.72 0.52 10.74
N VAL A 26 2.67 1.45 10.89
CA VAL A 26 3.86 1.59 10.03
C VAL A 26 4.85 0.47 10.35
N GLY A 27 5.54 -0.04 9.32
CA GLY A 27 6.60 -1.04 9.51
C GLY A 27 6.14 -2.43 9.95
N VAL A 28 4.82 -2.69 9.97
CA VAL A 28 4.28 -4.02 10.33
C VAL A 28 4.88 -5.08 9.43
N ARG A 29 5.44 -6.11 10.02
CA ARG A 29 5.96 -7.27 9.31
C ARG A 29 5.09 -8.49 9.60
N ASN A 30 4.64 -9.14 8.54
CA ASN A 30 3.94 -10.40 8.67
C ASN A 30 4.92 -11.52 9.10
N THR A 31 4.52 -12.35 10.05
CA THR A 31 5.35 -13.45 10.58
C THR A 31 5.43 -14.67 9.67
N HIS A 32 4.51 -14.79 8.70
CA HIS A 32 4.35 -15.95 7.84
C HIS A 32 4.68 -15.67 6.38
N SER A 33 4.99 -14.43 6.01
CA SER A 33 5.29 -14.05 4.63
C SER A 33 6.32 -12.91 4.56
N THR A 34 6.64 -12.47 3.34
CA THR A 34 7.48 -11.28 3.12
C THR A 34 6.67 -9.99 3.10
N ALA A 35 5.40 -10.02 3.49
CA ALA A 35 4.56 -8.84 3.52
C ALA A 35 5.04 -7.86 4.61
N GLN A 36 5.23 -6.59 4.24
CA GLN A 36 5.69 -5.55 5.17
C GLN A 36 5.11 -4.15 4.87
N GLY A 37 4.97 -3.34 5.92
CA GLY A 37 4.56 -1.94 5.90
C GLY A 37 3.06 -1.71 5.77
N LEU A 38 2.67 -0.45 5.60
CA LEU A 38 1.28 0.01 5.54
C LEU A 38 0.41 -0.69 4.49
N PHE A 39 1.02 -1.13 3.39
CA PHE A 39 0.34 -1.80 2.28
C PHE A 39 0.73 -3.28 2.15
N GLN A 40 1.46 -3.82 3.13
CA GLN A 40 1.89 -5.23 3.16
C GLN A 40 2.52 -5.68 1.83
N LEU A 41 3.41 -4.85 1.27
CA LEU A 41 4.12 -5.17 0.04
C LEU A 41 4.93 -6.44 0.24
N LEU A 42 4.96 -7.32 -0.76
CA LEU A 42 5.85 -8.49 -0.79
C LEU A 42 7.25 -8.07 -1.24
N ARG A 43 8.25 -8.91 -0.96
CA ARG A 43 9.67 -8.64 -1.30
C ARG A 43 9.89 -8.20 -2.74
N ALA A 44 9.16 -8.79 -3.70
CA ALA A 44 9.25 -8.43 -5.12
C ALA A 44 8.82 -6.98 -5.44
N GLN A 45 8.08 -6.33 -4.53
CA GLN A 45 7.55 -4.99 -4.67
C GLN A 45 8.31 -3.95 -3.82
N TYR A 46 9.31 -4.37 -3.03
CA TYR A 46 10.04 -3.45 -2.14
C TYR A 46 10.67 -2.28 -2.90
N SER A 47 11.15 -2.49 -4.13
CA SER A 47 11.72 -1.44 -4.99
C SER A 47 10.72 -0.33 -5.39
N LEU A 48 9.43 -0.51 -5.10
CA LEU A 48 8.44 0.55 -5.27
C LEU A 48 8.55 1.60 -4.16
N ASN A 49 9.07 1.24 -2.99
CA ASN A 49 9.46 2.22 -1.99
C ASN A 49 10.69 2.99 -2.48
N PRO A 50 10.84 4.29 -2.13
CA PRO A 50 11.98 5.11 -2.52
C PRO A 50 13.35 4.51 -2.21
N ASN A 51 13.50 3.86 -1.05
CA ASN A 51 14.74 3.27 -0.57
C ASN A 51 14.63 1.73 -0.42
N GLY A 52 13.71 1.09 -1.14
CA GLY A 52 13.57 -0.36 -1.10
C GLY A 52 13.10 -0.87 0.28
N GLU A 53 13.80 -1.89 0.78
CA GLU A 53 13.53 -2.47 2.11
C GLU A 53 13.85 -1.48 3.26
N ALA A 54 14.79 -0.54 3.06
CA ALA A 54 15.15 0.44 4.08
C ALA A 54 14.05 1.47 4.36
N SER A 55 13.04 1.56 3.49
CA SER A 55 11.90 2.46 3.68
C SER A 55 10.91 1.99 4.75
N PHE A 56 10.94 0.72 5.15
CA PHE A 56 10.02 0.22 6.17
C PHE A 56 10.34 0.83 7.55
N GLY A 57 9.33 1.36 8.22
CA GLY A 57 9.46 2.23 9.39
C GLY A 57 9.26 3.72 9.08
N ASN A 58 9.27 4.12 7.81
CA ASN A 58 8.96 5.48 7.37
C ASN A 58 7.58 5.53 6.69
N ALA A 59 6.61 6.12 7.38
CA ALA A 59 5.22 6.17 6.93
C ALA A 59 5.03 6.80 5.54
N ILE A 60 5.81 7.83 5.21
CA ILE A 60 5.71 8.54 3.94
C ILE A 60 6.22 7.64 2.80
N GLU A 61 7.35 6.99 3.02
CA GLU A 61 7.97 6.11 2.02
C GLU A 61 7.14 4.85 1.77
N GLU A 62 6.60 4.24 2.83
CA GLU A 62 5.65 3.12 2.71
C GLU A 62 4.38 3.52 1.96
N CYS A 63 3.83 4.71 2.22
CA CYS A 63 2.70 5.24 1.47
C CYS A 63 3.05 5.42 -0.01
N GLN A 64 4.24 5.94 -0.32
CA GLN A 64 4.68 6.13 -1.70
C GLN A 64 4.80 4.80 -2.44
N GLY A 65 5.39 3.77 -1.82
CA GLY A 65 5.47 2.43 -2.41
C GLY A 65 4.10 1.79 -2.61
N GLY A 66 3.23 1.87 -1.60
CA GLY A 66 1.85 1.37 -1.67
C GLY A 66 1.02 2.03 -2.76
N ILE A 67 1.08 3.37 -2.86
CA ILE A 67 0.40 4.13 -3.93
C ILE A 67 0.94 3.73 -5.30
N ARG A 68 2.26 3.58 -5.46
CA ARG A 68 2.88 3.12 -6.72
C ARG A 68 2.42 1.71 -7.09
N TYR A 69 2.34 0.79 -6.13
CA TYR A 69 1.84 -0.56 -6.34
C TYR A 69 0.38 -0.56 -6.79
N VAL A 70 -0.47 0.17 -6.09
CA VAL A 70 -1.90 0.27 -6.42
C VAL A 70 -2.08 0.86 -7.81
N ARG A 71 -1.36 1.92 -8.15
CA ARG A 71 -1.43 2.56 -9.47
C ARG A 71 -0.87 1.68 -10.59
N SER A 72 0.18 0.91 -10.34
CA SER A 72 0.75 0.02 -11.36
C SER A 72 -0.20 -1.14 -11.68
N ARG A 73 -0.73 -1.80 -10.65
CA ARG A 73 -1.54 -3.02 -10.76
C ARG A 73 -3.03 -2.76 -11.02
N TYR A 74 -3.63 -1.81 -10.30
CA TYR A 74 -5.09 -1.58 -10.31
C TYR A 74 -5.50 -0.25 -10.95
N LYS A 75 -4.53 0.61 -11.31
CA LYS A 75 -4.69 1.96 -11.86
C LYS A 75 -5.30 2.99 -10.90
N THR A 76 -6.24 2.61 -10.05
CA THR A 76 -6.91 3.49 -9.07
C THR A 76 -7.10 2.79 -7.73
N ALA A 77 -7.19 3.57 -6.64
CA ALA A 77 -7.49 3.04 -5.30
C ALA A 77 -8.86 2.35 -5.23
N ALA A 78 -9.87 2.91 -5.89
CA ALA A 78 -11.21 2.32 -5.94
C ALA A 78 -11.22 0.95 -6.62
N ALA A 79 -10.45 0.76 -7.69
CA ALA A 79 -10.31 -0.53 -8.35
C ALA A 79 -9.59 -1.56 -7.46
N ALA A 80 -8.55 -1.14 -6.74
CA ALA A 80 -7.89 -1.99 -5.75
C ALA A 80 -8.88 -2.41 -4.66
N LYS A 81 -9.59 -1.49 -4.03
CA LYS A 81 -10.58 -1.83 -3.00
C LYS A 81 -11.65 -2.82 -3.48
N ARG A 82 -12.20 -2.63 -4.69
CA ARG A 82 -13.14 -3.60 -5.28
C ARG A 82 -12.52 -4.99 -5.44
N PHE A 83 -11.26 -5.06 -5.86
CA PHE A 83 -10.52 -6.32 -5.97
C PHE A 83 -10.33 -6.99 -4.60
N TRP A 84 -9.97 -6.23 -3.56
CA TRP A 84 -9.87 -6.76 -2.19
C TRP A 84 -11.20 -7.34 -1.71
N ILE A 85 -12.30 -6.61 -1.94
CA ILE A 85 -13.64 -7.07 -1.55
C ILE A 85 -14.01 -8.36 -2.31
N SER A 86 -13.77 -8.43 -3.63
CA SER A 86 -14.10 -9.62 -4.41
C SER A 86 -13.26 -10.85 -4.05
N HIS A 87 -12.11 -10.66 -3.40
CA HIS A 87 -11.23 -11.74 -2.95
C HIS A 87 -11.35 -12.02 -1.44
N HIS A 88 -12.24 -11.32 -0.72
CA HIS A 88 -12.43 -11.45 0.73
C HIS A 88 -11.15 -11.19 1.55
N TRP A 89 -10.37 -10.19 1.16
CA TRP A 89 -9.14 -9.77 1.85
C TRP A 89 -9.39 -8.64 2.85
N TYR A 90 -10.45 -8.75 3.65
CA TYR A 90 -10.86 -7.79 4.68
C TYR A 90 -11.35 -8.51 5.92
#